data_AF-A0A835JDH0-F1
#
_entry.id   AF-A0A835JDH0-F1
#
_cell.length_a   1.000
_cell.length_b   1.000
_cell.length_c   1.000
_cell.angle_alpha   90.00
_cell.angle_beta   90.00
_cell.angle_gamma   90.00
#
_symmetry.space_group_name_H-M   'P 1'
#
loop_
_entity.id
_entity.type
_entity.pdbx_description
1 polymer ?
#
loop_
_entity_poly.entity_id
_entity_poly.type
_entity_poly.pdbx_seq_one_letter_code
_entity_poly.pdbx_strand_id
1 'polypeptide(L)'
;MANAWKRESNKQPKHLSPVLLLLSLPLLLLLFLFFFNARSPLNLPNPTLNVPQVYPIPPFDCFKSPQAHPVVANIVENLKYPFLYSLSDFGSLPDKPHKNIVRFLKGKPFRKPDISATIQQLLEGMKGRNGLVLDVGANVGMASFAAAVMGFKVLAFEPVIDNLLRICDGIWFNRVADLVTVFEVAVSDQIGNITFYKLVGRLDNSAVSATGAKLAFKSNEEIALQVRTIPLDELITDSEPVLLLKIDVQGWEYHVLKGAVKLLSRKKAEAPYLIYEEDERLLQASNSSAKEIRDFLLSVGYSHCVQHGTDAHCTKA
;
A
#
# COMPACT_ATOMS: atom_id res chain seq x y z
N MET A 1 -69.95 -11.74 -22.32
CA MET A 1 -69.10 -11.25 -23.42
C MET A 1 -67.74 -11.93 -23.27
N ALA A 2 -67.57 -13.14 -23.80
CA ALA A 2 -67.15 -13.46 -25.17
C ALA A 2 -65.63 -13.29 -25.41
N ASN A 3 -64.94 -14.44 -25.30
CA ASN A 3 -63.89 -14.97 -26.18
C ASN A 3 -62.72 -14.09 -26.63
N ALA A 4 -61.50 -14.51 -26.27
CA ALA A 4 -60.40 -14.65 -27.25
C ALA A 4 -59.29 -15.57 -26.69
N TRP A 5 -59.52 -16.88 -26.73
CA TRP A 5 -58.42 -17.86 -26.73
C TRP A 5 -57.69 -17.78 -28.07
N LYS A 6 -56.42 -17.36 -28.05
CA LYS A 6 -55.55 -17.36 -29.24
C LYS A 6 -54.82 -18.71 -29.31
N ARG A 7 -55.20 -19.47 -30.33
CA ARG A 7 -54.67 -20.75 -30.81
C ARG A 7 -53.13 -20.72 -30.90
N GLU A 8 -52.44 -21.57 -30.14
CA GLU A 8 -51.02 -21.84 -30.38
C GLU A 8 -50.87 -22.54 -31.75
N SER A 9 -50.13 -21.91 -32.66
CA SER A 9 -49.78 -22.53 -33.93
C SER A 9 -48.59 -23.47 -33.71
N ASN A 10 -48.83 -24.76 -33.94
CA ASN A 10 -47.82 -25.80 -34.00
C ASN A 10 -46.83 -25.49 -35.14
N LYS A 11 -45.70 -24.82 -34.84
CA LYS A 11 -44.62 -24.59 -35.81
C LYS A 11 -43.65 -25.77 -35.73
N GLN A 12 -43.68 -26.62 -36.75
CA GLN A 12 -42.64 -27.61 -36.98
C GLN A 12 -41.26 -26.94 -37.01
N PRO A 13 -40.20 -27.59 -36.49
CA PRO A 13 -38.85 -27.05 -36.55
C PRO A 13 -38.44 -26.92 -38.03
N LYS A 14 -38.04 -25.70 -38.41
CA LYS A 14 -37.47 -25.45 -39.74
C LYS A 14 -36.16 -26.23 -39.83
N HIS A 15 -36.13 -27.27 -40.64
CA HIS A 15 -34.87 -27.92 -41.04
C HIS A 15 -33.95 -26.86 -41.66
N LEU A 16 -32.80 -26.64 -41.02
CA LEU A 16 -31.71 -25.84 -41.59
C LEU A 16 -31.28 -26.48 -42.90
N SER A 17 -31.22 -25.69 -43.98
CA SER A 17 -30.79 -26.22 -45.28
C SER A 17 -29.34 -26.72 -45.17
N PRO A 18 -28.98 -27.82 -45.86
CA PRO A 18 -27.62 -28.38 -45.80
C PRO A 18 -26.54 -27.40 -46.26
N VAL A 19 -26.92 -26.34 -46.98
CA VAL A 19 -26.02 -25.26 -47.43
C VAL A 19 -25.55 -24.37 -46.27
N LEU A 20 -26.39 -24.12 -45.25
CA LEU A 20 -25.98 -23.35 -44.06
C LEU A 20 -25.00 -24.12 -43.15
N LEU A 21 -25.10 -25.45 -43.12
CA LEU A 21 -24.17 -26.32 -42.40
C LEU A 21 -22.80 -26.45 -43.11
N LEU A 22 -22.78 -26.37 -44.44
CA LEU A 22 -21.55 -26.42 -45.23
C LEU A 22 -20.71 -25.13 -45.15
N LEU A 23 -21.35 -23.98 -44.86
CA LEU A 23 -20.66 -22.69 -44.68
C LEU A 23 -20.15 -22.45 -43.26
N SER A 24 -20.69 -23.14 -42.25
CA SER A 24 -20.26 -22.98 -40.85
C SER A 24 -18.97 -23.73 -40.54
N LEU A 25 -18.73 -24.90 -41.16
CA LEU A 25 -17.49 -25.67 -40.98
C LEU A 25 -16.21 -24.92 -41.36
N PRO A 26 -16.08 -24.30 -42.54
CA PRO A 26 -14.87 -23.58 -42.91
C PRO A 26 -14.67 -22.32 -42.05
N LEU A 27 -15.75 -21.67 -41.61
CA LEU A 27 -15.67 -20.52 -40.69
C LEU A 27 -15.20 -20.94 -39.28
N LEU A 28 -15.68 -22.09 -38.79
CA LEU A 28 -15.21 -22.66 -37.52
C LEU A 28 -13.74 -23.08 -37.61
N LEU A 29 -13.32 -23.64 -38.75
CA LEU A 29 -11.93 -24.04 -38.99
C LEU A 29 -10.99 -22.82 -39.09
N LEU A 30 -11.45 -21.74 -39.74
CA LEU A 30 -10.74 -20.46 -39.80
C LEU A 30 -10.61 -19.82 -38.42
N LEU A 31 -11.67 -19.82 -37.61
CA LEU A 31 -11.61 -19.39 -36.21
C LEU A 31 -10.64 -20.25 -35.40
N PHE A 32 -10.68 -21.57 -35.56
CA PHE A 32 -9.79 -22.50 -34.86
C PHE A 32 -8.32 -22.27 -35.25
N LEU A 33 -8.03 -22.09 -36.55
CA LEU A 33 -6.68 -21.77 -37.04
C LEU A 33 -6.22 -20.39 -36.57
N PHE A 34 -7.11 -19.39 -36.47
CA PHE A 34 -6.77 -18.07 -35.94
C PHE A 34 -6.46 -18.14 -34.44
N PHE A 35 -7.22 -18.93 -33.66
CA PHE A 35 -6.93 -19.14 -32.22
C PHE A 35 -5.64 -19.93 -31.97
N PHE A 36 -5.26 -20.85 -32.87
CA PHE A 36 -4.01 -21.61 -32.75
C PHE A 36 -2.79 -20.85 -33.29
N ASN A 37 -2.91 -20.06 -34.35
CA ASN A 37 -1.82 -19.23 -34.88
C ASN A 37 -1.64 -17.88 -34.15
N ALA A 38 -2.64 -17.40 -33.40
CA ALA A 38 -2.51 -16.22 -32.54
C ALA A 38 -1.83 -16.52 -31.19
N ARG A 39 -1.33 -17.75 -30.98
CA ARG A 39 -0.33 -18.00 -29.95
C ARG A 39 1.02 -17.50 -30.45
N SER A 40 1.22 -16.19 -30.35
CA SER A 40 2.56 -15.67 -30.08
C SER A 40 3.12 -16.51 -28.92
N PRO A 41 4.37 -17.01 -28.98
CA PRO A 41 4.95 -17.62 -27.80
C PRO A 41 4.85 -16.55 -26.71
N LEU A 42 4.10 -16.87 -25.65
CA LEU A 42 4.24 -16.15 -24.40
C LEU A 42 5.72 -16.27 -24.09
N ASN A 43 6.47 -15.18 -24.30
CA ASN A 43 7.74 -14.97 -23.65
C ASN A 43 7.42 -14.86 -22.16
N LEU A 44 7.13 -16.01 -21.55
CA LEU A 44 7.25 -16.20 -20.13
C LEU A 44 8.70 -15.82 -19.85
N PRO A 45 8.98 -14.75 -19.08
CA PRO A 45 10.33 -14.54 -18.60
C PRO A 45 10.77 -15.86 -17.96
N ASN A 46 11.95 -16.34 -18.33
CA ASN A 46 12.58 -17.48 -17.66
C ASN A 46 12.33 -17.31 -16.16
N PRO A 47 11.82 -18.34 -15.46
CA PRO A 47 11.74 -18.27 -14.02
C PRO A 47 13.18 -18.21 -13.54
N THR A 48 13.70 -16.99 -13.35
CA THR A 48 14.74 -16.75 -12.38
C THR A 48 14.19 -17.38 -11.12
N LEU A 49 14.81 -18.47 -10.69
CA LEU A 49 14.66 -19.00 -9.34
C LEU A 49 15.04 -17.85 -8.40
N ASN A 50 14.07 -16.98 -8.12
CA ASN A 50 14.13 -16.05 -7.02
C ASN A 50 14.10 -16.96 -5.81
N VAL A 51 15.28 -17.24 -5.27
CA VAL A 51 15.38 -17.73 -3.90
C VAL A 51 14.55 -16.75 -3.08
N PRO A 52 13.47 -17.19 -2.41
CA PRO A 52 12.63 -16.30 -1.64
C PRO A 52 13.53 -15.53 -0.68
N GLN A 53 13.47 -14.20 -0.70
CA GLN A 53 14.17 -13.40 0.27
C GLN A 53 13.65 -13.81 1.66
N VAL A 54 14.51 -14.47 2.44
CA VAL A 54 14.15 -14.95 3.77
C VAL A 54 14.35 -13.79 4.73
N TYR A 55 13.26 -13.12 5.08
CA TYR A 55 13.26 -12.15 6.15
C TYR A 55 13.31 -12.85 7.52
N PRO A 56 13.92 -12.25 8.54
CA PRO A 56 13.95 -12.81 9.90
C PRO A 56 12.55 -12.97 10.52
N ILE A 57 11.55 -12.28 9.98
CA ILE A 57 10.13 -12.42 10.33
C ILE A 57 9.32 -12.76 9.08
N PRO A 58 8.30 -13.64 9.19
CA PRO A 58 7.44 -13.93 8.06
C PRO A 58 6.59 -12.70 7.69
N PRO A 59 6.38 -12.43 6.40
CA PRO A 59 5.39 -11.44 5.96
C PRO A 59 3.98 -11.77 6.46
N PHE A 60 3.18 -10.74 6.64
CA PHE A 60 1.76 -10.86 6.95
C PHE A 60 0.99 -11.46 5.77
N ASP A 61 0.19 -12.49 6.04
CA ASP A 61 -0.52 -13.24 5.00
C ASP A 61 -1.84 -12.56 4.63
N CYS A 62 -1.77 -11.66 3.66
CA CYS A 62 -2.96 -10.97 3.14
C CYS A 62 -3.97 -11.91 2.47
N PHE A 63 -3.57 -13.09 1.99
CA PHE A 63 -4.50 -14.05 1.38
C PHE A 63 -5.34 -14.79 2.43
N LYS A 64 -4.83 -14.91 3.67
CA LYS A 64 -5.58 -15.44 4.81
C LYS A 64 -6.40 -14.39 5.56
N SER A 65 -6.25 -13.11 5.20
CA SER A 65 -6.97 -12.03 5.85
C SER A 65 -8.45 -12.06 5.49
N PRO A 66 -9.37 -11.83 6.45
CA PRO A 66 -10.79 -11.78 6.16
C PRO A 66 -11.07 -10.65 5.16
N GLN A 67 -11.72 -11.00 4.05
CA GLN A 67 -12.15 -10.02 3.06
C GLN A 67 -13.29 -9.21 3.64
N ALA A 68 -13.13 -7.90 3.68
CA ALA A 68 -14.15 -7.04 4.24
C ALA A 68 -15.37 -6.96 3.31
N HIS A 69 -16.57 -6.81 3.89
CA HIS A 69 -17.84 -6.77 3.17
C HIS A 69 -18.86 -5.93 3.95
N PRO A 70 -19.57 -4.97 3.31
CA PRO A 70 -19.50 -4.64 1.89
C PRO A 70 -18.23 -3.86 1.53
N VAL A 71 -17.71 -4.08 0.33
CA VAL A 71 -16.58 -3.31 -0.21
C VAL A 71 -17.11 -2.10 -0.96
N VAL A 72 -16.70 -0.90 -0.55
CA VAL A 72 -16.86 0.31 -1.35
C VAL A 72 -15.47 0.85 -1.70
N ALA A 73 -15.03 0.58 -2.93
CA ALA A 73 -13.74 1.04 -3.44
C ALA A 73 -13.91 2.01 -4.61
N ASN A 74 -13.01 2.98 -4.75
CA ASN A 74 -13.04 3.97 -5.82
C ASN A 74 -11.64 4.59 -6.01
N ILE A 75 -11.45 5.26 -7.14
CA ILE A 75 -10.18 5.81 -7.60
C ILE A 75 -9.75 7.00 -6.72
N VAL A 76 -8.46 7.05 -6.42
CA VAL A 76 -7.79 8.22 -5.83
C VAL A 76 -7.55 9.27 -6.92
N GLU A 77 -8.23 10.41 -6.81
CA GLU A 77 -8.28 11.42 -7.87
C GLU A 77 -6.97 12.21 -8.03
N ASN A 78 -6.72 12.75 -9.22
CA ASN A 78 -5.62 13.70 -9.50
C ASN A 78 -4.20 13.15 -9.24
N LEU A 79 -4.02 11.82 -9.40
CA LEU A 79 -2.71 11.17 -9.45
C LEU A 79 -2.37 10.82 -10.90
N LYS A 80 -1.07 10.87 -11.24
CA LYS A 80 -0.59 10.46 -12.56
C LYS A 80 -0.78 8.95 -12.77
N TYR A 81 -0.59 8.17 -11.71
CA TYR A 81 -0.86 6.74 -11.65
C TYR A 81 -2.00 6.50 -10.65
N PRO A 82 -3.26 6.52 -11.08
CA PRO A 82 -4.38 6.32 -10.18
C PRO A 82 -4.37 4.91 -9.58
N PHE A 83 -4.84 4.79 -8.33
CA PHE A 83 -5.04 3.54 -7.63
C PHE A 83 -6.39 3.55 -6.90
N LEU A 84 -6.88 2.37 -6.53
CA LEU A 84 -8.12 2.18 -5.80
C LEU A 84 -7.86 2.22 -4.30
N TYR A 85 -8.73 2.93 -3.59
CA TYR A 85 -8.81 2.88 -2.13
C TYR A 85 -10.18 2.37 -1.72
N SER A 86 -10.20 1.43 -0.77
CA SER A 86 -11.42 0.85 -0.22
C SER A 86 -11.77 1.44 1.13
N LEU A 87 -13.04 1.78 1.29
CA LEU A 87 -13.68 1.96 2.58
C LEU A 87 -14.53 0.74 2.86
N SER A 88 -13.84 -0.35 3.09
CA SER A 88 -14.45 -1.55 3.57
C SER A 88 -14.51 -1.48 5.10
N ASP A 89 -15.67 -1.80 5.65
CA ASP A 89 -15.82 -2.17 7.04
C ASP A 89 -16.48 -3.55 7.10
N PHE A 90 -16.30 -4.26 8.21
CA PHE A 90 -16.92 -5.56 8.43
C PHE A 90 -18.41 -5.43 8.81
N GLY A 91 -19.13 -4.43 8.26
CA GLY A 91 -20.57 -4.22 8.43
C GLY A 91 -20.98 -3.05 9.35
N SER A 92 -20.11 -2.11 9.70
CA SER A 92 -20.39 -0.96 10.58
C SER A 92 -19.71 0.35 10.16
N LEU A 93 -20.48 1.25 9.54
CA LEU A 93 -20.04 2.62 9.30
C LEU A 93 -20.09 3.42 10.61
N PRO A 94 -19.04 4.21 10.95
CA PRO A 94 -19.05 5.02 12.16
C PRO A 94 -20.12 6.13 12.09
N ASP A 95 -20.71 6.51 13.24
CA ASP A 95 -21.74 7.55 13.34
C ASP A 95 -21.33 8.89 12.72
N LYS A 96 -20.03 9.21 12.76
CA LYS A 96 -19.44 10.38 12.11
C LYS A 96 -18.39 9.93 11.09
N PRO A 97 -18.81 9.59 9.86
CA PRO A 97 -17.90 9.10 8.84
C PRO A 97 -16.88 10.17 8.44
N HIS A 98 -15.63 9.75 8.22
CA HIS A 98 -14.55 10.58 7.69
C HIS A 98 -14.99 11.28 6.39
N LYS A 99 -14.44 12.47 6.10
CA LYS A 99 -14.86 13.30 4.95
C LYS A 99 -14.81 12.55 3.61
N ASN A 100 -13.85 11.64 3.45
CA ASN A 100 -13.76 10.82 2.24
C ASN A 100 -14.89 9.78 2.16
N ILE A 101 -15.30 9.15 3.28
CA ILE A 101 -16.48 8.28 3.33
C ILE A 101 -17.73 9.04 2.86
N VAL A 102 -17.96 10.24 3.41
CA VAL A 102 -19.09 11.09 3.00
C VAL A 102 -19.05 11.45 1.51
N ARG A 103 -17.87 11.67 0.95
CA ARG A 103 -17.69 11.95 -0.49
C ARG A 103 -18.04 10.73 -1.34
N PHE A 104 -17.59 9.55 -0.96
CA PHE A 104 -17.89 8.33 -1.71
C PHE A 104 -19.37 7.95 -1.67
N LEU A 105 -20.04 8.11 -0.53
CA LEU A 105 -21.50 7.94 -0.45
C LEU A 105 -22.26 8.90 -1.38
N LYS A 106 -21.61 9.99 -1.80
CA LYS A 106 -22.13 10.95 -2.80
C LYS A 106 -21.59 10.68 -4.22
N GLY A 107 -20.99 9.51 -4.48
CA GLY A 107 -20.44 9.12 -5.78
C GLY A 107 -19.16 9.87 -6.19
N LYS A 108 -18.51 10.59 -5.28
CA LYS A 108 -17.29 11.37 -5.59
C LYS A 108 -16.03 10.53 -5.36
N PRO A 109 -14.97 10.71 -6.16
CA PRO A 109 -13.68 10.03 -5.95
C PRO A 109 -13.03 10.33 -4.59
N PHE A 110 -12.08 9.48 -4.21
CA PHE A 110 -11.28 9.67 -2.99
C PHE A 110 -10.39 10.88 -3.20
N ARG A 111 -10.39 11.80 -2.25
CA ARG A 111 -9.46 12.93 -2.29
C ARG A 111 -8.05 12.39 -2.04
N LYS A 112 -7.12 12.64 -2.98
CA LYS A 112 -5.72 12.23 -2.81
C LYS A 112 -5.11 12.78 -1.52
N PRO A 113 -4.38 11.96 -0.77
CA PRO A 113 -3.40 12.44 0.19
C PRO A 113 -2.25 13.12 -0.56
N ASP A 114 -1.64 14.13 0.06
CA ASP A 114 -0.51 14.83 -0.55
C ASP A 114 0.71 13.90 -0.68
N ILE A 115 0.93 13.01 0.31
CA ILE A 115 2.00 12.01 0.26
C ILE A 115 1.93 11.13 -0.98
N SER A 116 0.74 10.69 -1.42
CA SER A 116 0.62 9.85 -2.62
C SER A 116 1.11 10.56 -3.89
N ALA A 117 0.86 11.87 -4.01
CA ALA A 117 1.35 12.66 -5.13
C ALA A 117 2.86 12.87 -5.04
N THR A 118 3.37 13.18 -3.85
CA THR A 118 4.81 13.34 -3.57
C THR A 118 5.59 12.07 -3.92
N ILE A 119 5.12 10.90 -3.50
CA ILE A 119 5.72 9.60 -3.82
C ILE A 119 5.78 9.39 -5.34
N GLN A 120 4.68 9.63 -6.06
CA GLN A 120 4.67 9.45 -7.52
C GLN A 120 5.61 10.43 -8.24
N GLN A 121 5.63 11.69 -7.80
CA GLN A 121 6.50 12.70 -8.38
C GLN A 121 7.98 12.33 -8.18
N LEU A 122 8.36 11.89 -6.98
CA LEU A 122 9.72 11.48 -6.67
C LEU A 122 10.13 10.24 -7.45
N LEU A 123 9.30 9.19 -7.43
CA LEU A 123 9.61 7.91 -8.04
C LEU A 123 9.57 7.94 -9.57
N GLU A 124 8.93 8.93 -10.19
CA GLU A 124 8.99 9.12 -11.64
C GLU A 124 10.44 9.25 -12.12
N GLY A 125 11.27 10.01 -11.39
CA GLY A 125 12.70 10.15 -11.68
C GLY A 125 13.54 8.91 -11.39
N MET A 126 12.95 7.88 -10.77
CA MET A 126 13.60 6.62 -10.41
C MET A 126 13.08 5.43 -11.22
N LYS A 127 12.16 5.66 -12.15
CA LYS A 127 11.53 4.60 -12.95
C LYS A 127 12.58 3.81 -13.74
N GLY A 128 12.49 2.49 -13.69
CA GLY A 128 13.46 1.59 -14.33
C GLY A 128 14.71 1.29 -13.51
N ARG A 129 14.92 1.96 -12.37
CA ARG A 129 15.95 1.56 -11.40
C ARG A 129 15.46 0.35 -10.61
N ASN A 130 16.37 -0.58 -10.33
CA ASN A 130 16.09 -1.68 -9.41
C ASN A 130 16.26 -1.20 -7.96
N GLY A 131 15.29 -1.51 -7.10
CA GLY A 131 15.37 -1.28 -5.67
C GLY A 131 14.01 -1.16 -4.99
N LEU A 132 14.02 -1.23 -3.67
CA LEU A 132 12.84 -1.24 -2.83
C LEU A 132 12.38 0.17 -2.44
N VAL A 133 11.08 0.31 -2.22
CA VAL A 133 10.47 1.39 -1.45
C VAL A 133 10.11 0.84 -0.07
N LEU A 134 10.62 1.45 0.99
CA LEU A 134 10.27 1.10 2.36
C LEU A 134 9.23 2.10 2.88
N ASP A 135 8.05 1.62 3.25
CA ASP A 135 6.97 2.42 3.83
C ASP A 135 6.83 2.04 5.31
N VAL A 136 7.49 2.80 6.18
CA VAL A 136 7.46 2.61 7.63
C VAL A 136 6.30 3.44 8.22
N GLY A 137 5.42 2.75 8.96
CA GLY A 137 4.13 3.31 9.37
C GLY A 137 3.20 3.43 8.17
N ALA A 138 2.97 2.31 7.49
CA ALA A 138 2.21 2.28 6.24
C ALA A 138 0.73 2.69 6.43
N ASN A 139 0.20 2.62 7.66
CA ASN A 139 -1.18 2.94 8.00
C ASN A 139 -2.14 2.22 7.04
N VAL A 140 -2.96 2.95 6.27
CA VAL A 140 -3.90 2.35 5.31
C VAL A 140 -3.30 2.14 3.90
N GLY A 141 -1.98 2.22 3.74
CA GLY A 141 -1.25 1.86 2.52
C GLY A 141 -1.15 2.94 1.44
N MET A 142 -1.44 4.21 1.74
CA MET A 142 -1.53 5.26 0.72
C MET A 142 -0.20 5.56 0.00
N ALA A 143 0.93 5.50 0.71
CA ALA A 143 2.26 5.65 0.11
C ALA A 143 2.67 4.36 -0.61
N SER A 144 2.44 3.20 0.02
CA SER A 144 2.64 1.88 -0.56
C SER A 144 1.97 1.71 -1.93
N PHE A 145 0.67 1.99 -2.05
CA PHE A 145 -0.04 1.85 -3.33
C PHE A 145 0.41 2.87 -4.36
N ALA A 146 0.72 4.10 -3.95
CA ALA A 146 1.23 5.12 -4.84
C ALA A 146 2.53 4.69 -5.54
N ALA A 147 3.41 3.97 -4.83
CA ALA A 147 4.63 3.38 -5.39
C ALA A 147 4.34 2.09 -6.19
N ALA A 148 3.53 1.19 -5.65
CA ALA A 148 3.28 -0.12 -6.25
C ALA A 148 2.61 -0.02 -7.63
N VAL A 149 1.64 0.89 -7.82
CA VAL A 149 0.99 1.05 -9.13
C VAL A 149 1.91 1.63 -10.22
N MET A 150 3.08 2.16 -9.83
CA MET A 150 4.13 2.56 -10.77
C MET A 150 5.09 1.40 -11.13
N GLY A 151 4.95 0.24 -10.48
CA GLY A 151 5.76 -0.95 -10.69
C GLY A 151 6.92 -1.14 -9.71
N PHE A 152 7.00 -0.34 -8.63
CA PHE A 152 8.03 -0.52 -7.60
C PHE A 152 7.66 -1.62 -6.61
N LYS A 153 8.67 -2.34 -6.13
CA LYS A 153 8.52 -3.26 -5.00
C LYS A 153 8.51 -2.48 -3.70
N VAL A 154 7.56 -2.80 -2.82
CA VAL A 154 7.32 -2.10 -1.56
C VAL A 154 7.40 -3.08 -0.40
N LEU A 155 8.16 -2.72 0.63
CA LEU A 155 8.04 -3.33 1.96
C LEU A 155 7.28 -2.37 2.87
N ALA A 156 6.08 -2.78 3.30
CA ALA A 156 5.21 -2.00 4.15
C ALA A 156 5.27 -2.52 5.59
N PHE A 157 5.54 -1.64 6.55
CA PHE A 157 5.61 -1.97 7.97
C PHE A 157 4.48 -1.28 8.72
N GLU A 158 3.57 -2.06 9.30
CA GLU A 158 2.41 -1.55 10.01
C GLU A 158 2.06 -2.50 11.18
N PRO A 159 2.09 -2.03 12.44
CA PRO A 159 1.81 -2.89 13.58
C PRO A 159 0.32 -3.06 13.89
N VAL A 160 -0.58 -2.21 13.38
CA VAL A 160 -2.00 -2.23 13.74
C VAL A 160 -2.79 -3.14 12.81
N ILE A 161 -3.40 -4.19 13.35
CA ILE A 161 -4.13 -5.20 12.57
C ILE A 161 -5.23 -4.60 11.68
N ASP A 162 -5.99 -3.63 12.18
CA ASP A 162 -7.05 -2.97 11.41
C ASP A 162 -6.51 -2.24 10.17
N ASN A 163 -5.30 -1.71 10.26
CA ASN A 163 -4.62 -1.04 9.16
C ASN A 163 -4.07 -2.07 8.17
N LEU A 164 -3.50 -3.17 8.67
CA LEU A 164 -3.04 -4.30 7.85
C LEU A 164 -4.17 -4.87 6.98
N LEU A 165 -5.36 -5.07 7.54
CA LEU A 165 -6.52 -5.57 6.78
C LEU A 165 -6.88 -4.63 5.61
N ARG A 166 -6.76 -3.31 5.81
CA ARG A 166 -6.97 -2.32 4.74
C ARG A 166 -5.88 -2.35 3.69
N ILE A 167 -4.62 -2.56 4.10
CA ILE A 167 -3.52 -2.77 3.16
C ILE A 167 -3.79 -4.03 2.32
N CYS A 168 -4.23 -5.13 2.94
CA CYS A 168 -4.52 -6.38 2.23
C CYS A 168 -5.67 -6.22 1.22
N ASP A 169 -6.74 -5.53 1.60
CA ASP A 169 -7.82 -5.14 0.68
C ASP A 169 -7.29 -4.33 -0.51
N GLY A 170 -6.46 -3.32 -0.23
CA GLY A 170 -5.84 -2.50 -1.27
C GLY A 170 -4.89 -3.28 -2.18
N ILE A 171 -4.16 -4.27 -1.65
CA ILE A 171 -3.32 -5.17 -2.46
C ILE A 171 -4.19 -5.94 -3.46
N TRP A 172 -5.32 -6.45 -3.02
CA TRP A 172 -6.27 -7.16 -3.87
C TRP A 172 -6.88 -6.25 -4.94
N PHE A 173 -7.42 -5.09 -4.55
CA PHE A 173 -8.08 -4.17 -5.49
C PHE A 173 -7.13 -3.59 -6.53
N ASN A 174 -5.88 -3.31 -6.15
CA ASN A 174 -4.89 -2.76 -7.06
C ASN A 174 -4.13 -3.83 -7.85
N ARG A 175 -4.33 -5.12 -7.57
CA ARG A 175 -3.63 -6.25 -8.21
C ARG A 175 -2.11 -6.13 -8.09
N VAL A 176 -1.64 -5.79 -6.89
CA VAL A 176 -0.22 -5.52 -6.59
C VAL A 176 0.39 -6.53 -5.63
N ALA A 177 -0.17 -7.73 -5.54
CA ALA A 177 0.31 -8.77 -4.61
C ALA A 177 1.77 -9.16 -4.82
N ASP A 178 2.26 -9.13 -6.07
CA ASP A 178 3.66 -9.43 -6.40
C ASP A 178 4.62 -8.24 -6.13
N LEU A 179 4.08 -7.07 -5.78
CA LEU A 179 4.84 -5.83 -5.59
C LEU A 179 4.84 -5.36 -4.14
N VAL A 180 3.86 -5.73 -3.32
CA VAL A 180 3.75 -5.25 -1.93
C VAL A 180 3.88 -6.42 -0.96
N THR A 181 4.94 -6.39 -0.15
CA THR A 181 5.11 -7.30 0.99
C THR A 181 4.84 -6.53 2.28
N VAL A 182 4.02 -7.09 3.16
CA VAL A 182 3.56 -6.42 4.39
C VAL A 182 4.13 -7.12 5.61
N PHE A 183 4.50 -6.37 6.65
CA PHE A 183 4.96 -6.92 7.93
C PHE A 183 4.16 -6.33 9.11
N GLU A 184 3.59 -7.21 9.92
CA GLU A 184 2.94 -6.88 11.20
C GLU A 184 3.99 -6.64 12.30
N VAL A 185 4.66 -5.50 12.21
CA VAL A 185 5.68 -5.04 13.16
C VAL A 185 5.77 -3.52 13.16
N ALA A 186 6.17 -2.96 14.29
CA ALA A 186 6.67 -1.60 14.37
C ALA A 186 8.18 -1.61 14.06
N VAL A 187 8.66 -0.63 13.31
CA VAL A 187 10.10 -0.45 13.12
C VAL A 187 10.64 0.40 14.27
N SER A 188 11.77 0.01 14.86
CA SER A 188 12.42 0.75 15.96
C SER A 188 13.92 0.46 15.99
N ASP A 189 14.63 1.01 16.95
CA ASP A 189 16.05 0.80 17.24
C ASP A 189 16.38 -0.54 17.92
N GLN A 190 15.40 -1.35 18.30
CA GLN A 190 15.63 -2.61 19.00
C GLN A 190 14.58 -3.67 18.67
N ILE A 191 15.00 -4.95 18.74
CA ILE A 191 14.09 -6.10 18.71
C ILE A 191 13.40 -6.20 20.07
N GLY A 192 12.07 -6.34 20.08
CA GLY A 192 11.32 -6.46 21.33
C GLY A 192 9.84 -6.22 21.15
N ASN A 193 9.21 -5.67 22.19
CA ASN A 193 7.83 -5.20 22.13
C ASN A 193 7.77 -3.78 22.70
N ILE A 194 6.91 -2.94 22.13
CA ILE A 194 6.58 -1.62 22.66
C ILE A 194 5.08 -1.52 22.89
N THR A 195 4.69 -0.66 23.82
CA THR A 195 3.29 -0.29 24.02
C THR A 195 2.93 0.80 23.01
N PHE A 196 1.97 0.51 22.15
CA PHE A 196 1.36 1.43 21.19
C PHE A 196 0.02 1.92 21.73
N TYR A 197 -0.34 3.17 21.48
CA TYR A 197 -1.62 3.74 21.90
C TYR A 197 -2.47 4.06 20.66
N LYS A 198 -3.56 3.32 20.52
CA LYS A 198 -4.54 3.51 19.46
C LYS A 198 -5.78 4.19 20.01
N LEU A 199 -6.38 5.09 19.24
CA LEU A 199 -7.65 5.69 19.63
C LEU A 199 -8.85 4.88 19.18
N VAL A 200 -9.85 4.77 20.06
CA VAL A 200 -11.12 4.10 19.76
C VAL A 200 -11.94 4.96 18.78
N GLY A 201 -12.53 4.31 17.77
CA GLY A 201 -13.51 4.95 16.88
C GLY A 201 -12.95 5.86 15.77
N ARG A 202 -11.62 5.95 15.61
CA ARG A 202 -11.00 6.59 14.44
C ARG A 202 -10.12 5.61 13.69
N LEU A 203 -10.36 5.50 12.38
CA LEU A 203 -9.86 4.39 11.54
C LEU A 203 -8.41 4.61 11.03
N ASP A 204 -7.82 5.77 11.29
CA ASP A 204 -6.57 6.24 10.66
C ASP A 204 -5.50 6.72 11.66
N ASN A 205 -5.71 6.54 12.97
CA ASN A 205 -4.97 7.28 14.00
C ASN A 205 -4.41 6.36 15.09
N SER A 206 -3.11 6.09 15.03
CA SER A 206 -2.39 5.36 16.08
C SER A 206 -1.03 6.02 16.29
N ALA A 207 -0.56 6.10 17.54
CA ALA A 207 0.76 6.65 17.88
C ALA A 207 1.46 5.80 18.94
N VAL A 208 2.80 5.83 18.95
CA VAL A 208 3.59 5.04 19.93
C VAL A 208 3.46 5.59 21.36
N SER A 209 3.21 6.88 21.52
CA SER A 209 3.05 7.52 22.84
C SER A 209 1.58 7.83 23.13
N ALA A 210 1.13 7.61 24.37
CA ALA A 210 -0.20 8.04 24.84
C ALA A 210 -0.37 9.56 24.75
N THR A 211 0.69 10.32 25.07
CA THR A 211 0.69 11.78 24.93
C THR A 211 0.66 12.17 23.44
N GLY A 212 1.38 11.44 22.59
CA GLY A 212 1.36 11.62 21.13
C GLY A 212 -0.03 11.34 20.54
N ALA A 213 -0.68 10.26 20.97
CA ALA A 213 -2.03 9.90 20.56
C ALA A 213 -3.06 10.97 20.99
N LYS A 214 -2.98 11.50 22.21
CA LYS A 214 -3.85 12.61 22.64
C LYS A 214 -3.62 13.90 21.85
N LEU A 215 -2.35 14.26 21.62
CA LEU A 215 -1.97 15.49 20.92
C LEU A 215 -2.34 15.45 19.44
N ALA A 216 -2.05 14.34 18.77
CA ALA A 216 -2.34 14.16 17.35
C ALA A 216 -3.85 14.22 17.05
N PHE A 217 -4.69 13.71 17.96
CA PHE A 217 -6.05 13.30 17.57
C PHE A 217 -7.19 13.77 18.48
N LYS A 218 -6.89 14.46 19.60
CA LYS A 218 -7.89 15.13 20.48
C LYS A 218 -9.05 14.23 20.93
N SER A 219 -8.78 12.97 21.31
CA SER A 219 -9.75 12.00 21.87
C SER A 219 -9.30 11.52 23.25
N ASN A 220 -10.24 11.06 24.09
CA ASN A 220 -9.97 10.63 25.47
C ASN A 220 -10.01 9.10 25.67
N GLU A 221 -10.35 8.31 24.65
CA GLU A 221 -10.40 6.85 24.73
C GLU A 221 -9.25 6.21 23.94
N GLU A 222 -8.32 5.58 24.67
CA GLU A 222 -7.11 4.95 24.12
C GLU A 222 -7.08 3.47 24.49
N ILE A 223 -6.63 2.63 23.56
CA ILE A 223 -6.32 1.22 23.78
C ILE A 223 -4.80 1.08 23.70
N ALA A 224 -4.21 0.55 24.77
CA ALA A 224 -2.82 0.12 24.78
C ALA A 224 -2.71 -1.24 24.05
N LEU A 225 -1.84 -1.31 23.05
CA LEU A 225 -1.55 -2.51 22.27
C LEU A 225 -0.07 -2.85 22.42
N GLN A 226 0.25 -4.11 22.67
CA GLN A 226 1.64 -4.57 22.60
C GLN A 226 1.96 -4.97 21.17
N VAL A 227 2.97 -4.31 20.59
CA VAL A 227 3.39 -4.56 19.20
C VAL A 227 4.86 -4.93 19.16
N ARG A 228 5.21 -5.88 18.29
CA ARG A 228 6.59 -6.32 18.10
C ARG A 228 7.39 -5.23 17.41
N THR A 229 8.64 -5.05 17.81
CA THR A 229 9.59 -4.12 17.17
C THR A 229 10.74 -4.84 16.48
N ILE A 230 11.24 -4.25 15.40
CA ILE A 230 12.42 -4.72 14.69
C ILE A 230 13.19 -3.54 14.04
N PRO A 231 14.54 -3.53 14.07
CA PRO A 231 15.34 -2.60 13.28
C PRO A 231 15.29 -2.88 11.77
N LEU A 232 15.34 -1.84 10.94
CA LEU A 232 15.46 -2.02 9.48
C LEU A 232 16.76 -2.73 9.10
N ASP A 233 17.85 -2.49 9.83
CA ASP A 233 19.14 -3.12 9.58
C ASP A 233 19.13 -4.66 9.82
N GLU A 234 18.09 -5.20 10.47
CA GLU A 234 17.87 -6.65 10.59
C GLU A 234 17.10 -7.23 9.40
N LEU A 235 16.32 -6.40 8.70
CA LEU A 235 15.44 -6.80 7.59
C LEU A 235 16.09 -6.56 6.22
N ILE A 236 16.88 -5.50 6.10
CA ILE A 236 17.44 -5.03 4.85
C ILE A 236 18.92 -5.38 4.81
N THR A 237 19.29 -6.35 3.96
CA THR A 237 20.69 -6.74 3.78
C THR A 237 21.48 -5.64 3.08
N ASP A 238 22.80 -5.59 3.29
CA ASP A 238 23.70 -4.61 2.69
C ASP A 238 23.64 -4.57 1.15
N SER A 239 23.31 -5.70 0.52
CA SER A 239 23.20 -5.84 -0.94
C SER A 239 21.86 -5.42 -1.52
N GLU A 240 20.81 -5.27 -0.70
CA GLU A 240 19.46 -4.98 -1.17
C GLU A 240 19.32 -3.49 -1.52
N PRO A 241 19.14 -3.10 -2.79
CA PRO A 241 19.05 -1.68 -3.15
C PRO A 241 17.76 -1.07 -2.62
N VAL A 242 17.85 0.09 -1.97
CA VAL A 242 16.67 0.84 -1.50
C VAL A 242 16.66 2.21 -2.17
N LEU A 243 15.55 2.52 -2.85
CA LEU A 243 15.38 3.79 -3.56
C LEU A 243 14.82 4.87 -2.64
N LEU A 244 13.88 4.48 -1.78
CA LEU A 244 13.14 5.39 -0.92
C LEU A 244 12.87 4.72 0.43
N LEU A 245 13.13 5.45 1.50
CA LEU A 245 12.68 5.17 2.86
C LEU A 245 11.72 6.29 3.27
N LYS A 246 10.44 5.97 3.44
CA LYS A 246 9.44 6.85 4.04
C LYS A 246 9.17 6.41 5.47
N ILE A 247 9.13 7.38 6.40
CA ILE A 247 8.88 7.15 7.82
C ILE A 247 7.77 8.12 8.29
N ASP A 248 6.65 7.59 8.70
CA ASP A 248 5.57 8.36 9.34
C ASP A 248 4.99 7.47 10.44
N VAL A 249 5.54 7.62 11.65
CA VAL A 249 5.24 6.76 12.81
C VAL A 249 4.78 7.59 14.00
N GLN A 250 4.31 8.81 13.73
CA GLN A 250 3.64 9.70 14.66
C GLN A 250 4.49 10.00 15.91
N GLY A 251 5.74 10.41 15.70
CA GLY A 251 6.67 10.86 16.75
C GLY A 251 7.79 9.88 17.08
N TRP A 252 7.78 8.66 16.52
CA TRP A 252 8.79 7.62 16.77
C TRP A 252 9.92 7.61 15.71
N GLU A 253 10.02 8.65 14.89
CA GLU A 253 10.90 8.72 13.72
C GLU A 253 12.37 8.55 14.11
N TYR A 254 12.80 9.19 15.21
CA TYR A 254 14.19 9.09 15.68
C TYR A 254 14.61 7.64 15.99
N HIS A 255 13.72 6.86 16.59
CA HIS A 255 13.99 5.45 16.91
C HIS A 255 14.05 4.57 15.65
N VAL A 256 13.17 4.82 14.67
CA VAL A 256 13.24 4.16 13.36
C VAL A 256 14.60 4.44 12.70
N LEU A 257 15.03 5.70 12.70
CA LEU A 257 16.30 6.13 12.10
C LEU A 257 17.51 5.47 12.76
N LYS A 258 17.51 5.36 14.09
CA LYS A 258 18.53 4.61 14.85
C LYS A 258 18.54 3.11 14.54
N GLY A 259 17.39 2.53 14.16
CA GLY A 259 17.30 1.15 13.69
C GLY A 259 17.73 0.93 12.23
N ALA A 260 18.14 1.98 11.53
CA ALA A 260 18.48 1.98 10.11
C ALA A 260 19.88 2.54 9.83
N VAL A 261 20.78 2.51 10.83
CA VAL A 261 22.11 3.13 10.76
C VAL A 261 22.94 2.58 9.60
N LYS A 262 22.98 1.26 9.38
CA LYS A 262 23.74 0.65 8.28
C LYS A 262 23.14 1.06 6.94
N LEU A 263 21.82 0.98 6.79
CA LEU A 263 21.11 1.41 5.58
C LEU A 263 21.39 2.89 5.23
N LEU A 264 21.31 3.79 6.22
CA LEU A 264 21.54 5.22 6.02
C LEU A 264 23.03 5.55 5.85
N SER A 265 23.93 4.74 6.40
CA SER A 265 25.38 4.94 6.29
C SER A 265 25.95 4.54 4.93
N ARG A 266 25.17 3.89 4.05
CA ARG A 266 25.57 3.52 2.67
C ARG A 266 26.10 4.71 1.87
N LYS A 267 26.93 4.44 0.86
CA LYS A 267 27.46 5.50 -0.02
C LYS A 267 26.31 6.21 -0.75
N LYS A 268 26.50 7.46 -1.16
CA LYS A 268 25.46 8.28 -1.84
C LYS A 268 24.72 7.56 -2.96
N ALA A 269 25.42 6.78 -3.79
CA ALA A 269 24.82 6.04 -4.90
C ALA A 269 23.85 4.92 -4.48
N GLU A 270 23.96 4.46 -3.24
CA GLU A 270 23.23 3.31 -2.66
C GLU A 270 22.31 3.72 -1.51
N ALA A 271 22.51 4.91 -0.94
CA ALA A 271 21.69 5.43 0.15
C ALA A 271 20.29 5.82 -0.38
N PRO A 272 19.23 5.48 0.37
CA PRO A 272 17.87 5.81 -0.05
C PRO A 272 17.63 7.32 -0.03
N TYR A 273 16.67 7.78 -0.84
CA TYR A 273 16.03 9.05 -0.55
C TYR A 273 15.22 8.89 0.73
N LEU A 274 15.27 9.87 1.65
CA LEU A 274 14.55 9.80 2.92
C LEU A 274 13.42 10.82 2.95
N ILE A 275 12.22 10.37 3.30
CA ILE A 275 11.09 11.22 3.70
C ILE A 275 10.69 10.83 5.11
N TYR A 276 10.57 11.80 6.03
CA TYR A 276 10.01 11.53 7.35
C TYR A 276 9.12 12.67 7.86
N GLU A 277 8.12 12.37 8.68
CA GLU A 277 7.31 13.38 9.36
C GLU A 277 8.14 14.07 10.45
N GLU A 278 8.22 15.40 10.41
CA GLU A 278 8.88 16.23 11.40
C GLU A 278 7.86 17.13 12.10
N ASP A 279 7.07 16.55 13.02
CA ASP A 279 6.24 17.29 13.96
C ASP A 279 6.89 17.31 15.34
N GLU A 280 7.42 18.48 15.72
CA GLU A 280 8.14 18.67 16.99
C GLU A 280 7.29 18.28 18.23
N ARG A 281 5.96 18.43 18.18
CA ARG A 281 5.11 18.06 19.34
C ARG A 281 5.02 16.55 19.49
N LEU A 282 4.90 15.82 18.38
CA LEU A 282 4.85 14.35 18.38
C LEU A 282 6.21 13.76 18.78
N LEU A 283 7.29 14.34 18.28
CA LEU A 283 8.66 13.97 18.64
C LEU A 283 8.91 14.14 20.14
N GLN A 284 8.55 15.30 20.70
CA GLN A 284 8.70 15.57 22.14
C GLN A 284 7.83 14.63 22.99
N ALA A 285 6.62 14.30 22.53
CA ALA A 285 5.75 13.34 23.20
C ALA A 285 6.33 11.92 23.23
N SER A 286 7.33 11.65 22.38
CA SER A 286 8.06 10.39 22.26
C SER A 286 9.51 10.49 22.77
N ASN A 287 9.83 11.52 23.56
CA ASN A 287 11.17 11.77 24.12
C ASN A 287 12.28 11.93 23.06
N SER A 288 11.97 12.59 21.95
CA SER A 288 12.94 13.01 20.93
C SER A 288 12.67 14.44 20.46
N SER A 289 13.44 14.93 19.48
CA SER A 289 13.29 16.26 18.91
C SER A 289 13.73 16.29 17.44
N ALA A 290 13.25 17.28 16.68
CA ALA A 290 13.72 17.50 15.31
C ALA A 290 15.24 17.69 15.29
N LYS A 291 15.80 18.41 16.28
CA LYS A 291 17.24 18.64 16.40
C LYS A 291 18.03 17.32 16.46
N GLU A 292 17.62 16.38 17.30
CA GLU A 292 18.28 15.07 17.42
C GLU A 292 18.23 14.28 16.11
N ILE A 293 17.10 14.32 15.41
CA ILE A 293 16.98 13.71 14.09
C ILE A 293 17.95 14.36 13.09
N ARG A 294 17.99 15.69 13.02
CA ARG A 294 18.88 16.41 12.09
C ARG A 294 20.36 16.13 12.40
N ASP A 295 20.76 16.14 13.67
CA ASP A 295 22.12 15.84 14.09
C ASP A 295 22.51 14.39 13.74
N PHE A 296 21.60 13.44 13.97
CA PHE A 296 21.80 12.04 13.58
C PHE A 296 21.95 11.89 12.06
N LEU A 297 21.05 12.48 11.28
CA LEU A 297 21.08 12.43 9.82
C LEU A 297 22.39 13.00 9.26
N LEU A 298 22.86 14.12 9.82
CA LEU A 298 24.17 14.68 9.49
C LEU A 298 25.30 13.70 9.78
N SER A 299 25.26 13.00 10.93
CA SER A 299 26.28 12.00 11.29
C SER A 299 26.38 10.82 10.33
N VAL A 300 25.27 10.46 9.66
CA VAL A 300 25.23 9.42 8.61
C VAL A 300 25.30 9.99 7.19
N GLY A 301 25.61 11.28 7.04
CA GLY A 301 25.93 11.96 5.78
C GLY A 301 24.75 12.58 5.01
N TYR A 302 23.55 12.58 5.59
CA TYR A 302 22.39 13.29 5.03
C TYR A 302 22.47 14.77 5.41
N SER A 303 23.09 15.58 4.55
CA SER A 303 23.26 17.02 4.77
C SER A 303 22.34 17.91 3.93
N HIS A 304 21.57 17.33 3.01
CA HIS A 304 20.63 18.10 2.17
C HIS A 304 19.20 17.73 2.55
N CYS A 305 18.60 18.55 3.41
CA CYS A 305 17.23 18.36 3.85
C CYS A 305 16.36 19.60 3.58
N VAL A 306 15.15 19.38 3.05
CA VAL A 306 14.17 20.42 2.75
C VAL A 306 12.83 20.05 3.39
N GLN A 307 12.14 21.02 3.96
CA GLN A 307 10.83 20.82 4.60
C GLN A 307 9.69 21.13 3.62
N HIS A 308 8.70 20.26 3.57
CA HIS A 308 7.49 20.36 2.76
C HIS A 308 6.26 20.09 3.63
N GLY A 309 5.67 21.14 4.19
CA GLY A 309 4.62 20.97 5.21
C GLY A 309 5.19 20.38 6.49
N THR A 310 4.65 19.27 6.95
CA THR A 310 5.18 18.50 8.09
C THR A 310 6.25 17.49 7.67
N ASP A 311 6.44 17.24 6.38
CA ASP A 311 7.42 16.26 5.91
C ASP A 311 8.80 16.89 5.70
N ALA A 312 9.84 16.17 6.08
CA ALA A 312 11.23 16.47 5.79
C ALA A 312 11.76 15.51 4.72
N HIS A 313 12.36 16.08 3.69
CA HIS A 313 12.93 15.39 2.55
C HIS A 313 14.45 15.49 2.59
N CYS A 314 15.14 14.37 2.71
CA CYS A 314 16.59 14.34 2.93
C CYS A 314 17.32 13.47 1.91
N THR A 315 18.48 13.94 1.47
CA THR A 315 19.40 13.20 0.60
C THR A 315 20.84 13.27 1.10
N LYS A 316 21.60 12.22 0.78
CA LYS A 316 23.02 12.11 1.10
C LYS A 316 23.88 12.96 0.16
N ALA A 317 24.89 13.63 0.70
CA ALA A 317 25.86 14.42 -0.07
C ALA A 317 26.82 13.55 -0.90
#